data_AF-Q2IER6-F1
#
_entry.id   AF-Q2IER6-F1
#
_cell.length_a   1.000
_cell.length_b   1.000
_cell.length_c   1.000
_cell.angle_alpha   90.00
_cell.angle_beta   90.00
_cell.angle_gamma   90.00
#
_symmetry.space_group_name_H-M   'P 1'
#
loop_
_entity.id
_entity.type
_entity.pdbx_description
1 polymer ?
#
loop_
_entity_poly.entity_id
_entity_poly.type
_entity_poly.pdbx_seq_one_letter_code
_entity_poly.pdbx_strand_id
1 'polypeptide(L)'
;MSVVLVLLGLVVLAAIAAVGIYNGLVTRRNAYKNAFSQIDVQLKRRYDLIPNLVETAKGYLKHERETLEAVVAARNGAAAAARAAAANPGDPAAMAALSGAEGALAGVLTRFLAVAEAYPDLKANQNMLALQEELTSTENRIAFARQAYNDAVMAYNNARETFPGVLLAGGFPPATAFEVQVAAEREPVRVQF
;
A
#
# COMPACT_ATOMS: atom_id res chain seq x y z
N MET A 1 36.42 25.78 37.78
CA MET A 1 34.97 26.14 37.82
C MET A 1 34.41 26.39 36.43
N SER A 2 35.02 27.26 35.61
CA SER A 2 34.51 27.62 34.28
C SER A 2 34.45 26.46 33.28
N VAL A 3 35.48 25.60 33.22
CA VAL A 3 35.49 24.42 32.32
C VAL A 3 34.36 23.43 32.63
N VAL A 4 34.09 23.19 33.92
CA VAL A 4 33.00 22.30 34.35
C VAL A 4 31.64 22.87 33.94
N LEU A 5 31.42 24.17 34.09
CA LEU A 5 30.19 24.85 33.65
C LEU A 5 30.01 24.79 32.13
N VAL A 6 31.10 24.92 31.36
CA VAL A 6 31.07 24.78 29.89
C VAL A 6 30.71 23.35 29.48
N LEU A 7 31.32 22.34 30.10
CA LEU A 7 30.99 20.93 29.84
C LEU A 7 29.54 20.62 30.21
N LEU A 8 29.05 21.12 31.35
CA LEU A 8 27.66 20.95 31.76
C LEU A 8 26.69 21.58 30.75
N GLY A 9 27.01 22.79 30.26
CA GLY A 9 26.24 23.46 29.22
C GLY A 9 26.17 22.67 27.92
N LEU A 10 27.30 22.09 27.48
CA LEU A 10 27.34 21.23 26.28
C LEU A 10 26.49 19.96 26.44
N VAL A 11 26.51 19.34 27.61
CA VAL A 11 25.69 18.15 27.91
C VAL A 11 24.20 18.50 27.85
N VAL A 12 23.80 19.64 28.43
CA VAL A 12 22.40 20.09 28.38
C VAL A 12 21.97 20.39 26.93
N LEU A 13 22.83 21.04 26.14
CA LEU A 13 22.54 21.32 24.73
C LEU A 13 22.39 20.03 23.91
N ALA A 14 23.28 19.07 24.13
CA ALA A 14 23.21 17.75 23.49
C ALA A 14 21.93 16.99 23.88
N ALA A 15 21.52 17.05 25.15
CA ALA A 15 20.29 16.43 25.62
C ALA A 15 19.04 17.05 24.97
N ILE A 16 18.98 18.37 24.86
CA ILE A 16 17.87 19.08 24.18
C ILE A 16 17.81 18.68 22.69
N ALA A 17 18.96 18.65 22.01
CA ALA A 17 19.03 18.22 20.62
C ALA A 17 18.56 16.77 20.45
N ALA A 18 18.99 15.87 21.33
CA ALA A 18 18.59 14.46 21.30
C ALA A 18 17.07 14.28 21.46
N VAL A 19 16.43 15.01 22.38
CA VAL A 19 14.97 15.00 22.55
C VAL A 19 14.26 15.49 21.28
N GLY A 20 14.76 16.56 20.66
CA GLY A 20 14.21 17.09 19.41
C GLY A 20 14.29 16.09 18.25
N ILE A 21 15.43 15.43 18.08
CA ILE A 21 15.64 14.41 17.05
C ILE A 21 14.73 13.21 17.29
N TYR A 22 14.69 12.69 18.52
CA TYR A 22 13.86 11.54 18.87
C TYR A 22 12.38 11.80 18.58
N ASN A 23 11.86 12.95 19.04
CA ASN A 23 10.47 13.34 18.76
C ASN A 23 10.23 13.54 17.26
N GLY A 24 11.20 14.11 16.55
CA GLY A 24 11.13 14.26 15.09
C GLY A 24 11.03 12.93 14.34
N LEU A 25 11.73 11.88 14.81
CA LEU A 25 11.62 10.53 14.26
C LEU A 25 10.27 9.88 14.62
N VAL A 26 9.78 10.05 15.85
CA VAL A 26 8.44 9.57 16.26
C VAL A 26 7.35 10.20 15.40
N THR A 27 7.38 11.52 15.19
CA THR A 27 6.39 12.22 14.38
C THR A 27 6.37 11.71 12.94
N ARG A 28 7.55 11.53 12.31
CA ARG A 28 7.65 10.99 10.95
C ARG A 28 7.20 9.53 10.87
N ARG A 29 7.50 8.73 11.90
CA ARG A 29 6.99 7.36 12.00
C ARG A 29 5.46 7.32 12.03
N ASN A 30 4.86 8.19 12.83
CA ASN A 30 3.41 8.30 12.91
C ASN A 30 2.81 8.84 11.60
N ALA A 31 3.53 9.71 10.89
CA ALA A 31 3.09 10.25 9.61
C ALA A 31 2.95 9.16 8.54
N TYR A 32 3.95 8.27 8.37
CA TYR A 32 3.80 7.18 7.39
C TYR A 32 2.73 6.17 7.82
N LYS A 33 2.59 5.87 9.12
CA LYS A 33 1.53 4.99 9.63
C LYS A 33 0.14 5.57 9.33
N ASN A 34 -0.02 6.87 9.51
CA ASN A 34 -1.25 7.58 9.18
C ASN A 34 -1.51 7.64 7.67
N ALA A 35 -0.47 7.83 6.85
CA ALA A 35 -0.63 7.77 5.40
C ALA A 35 -1.07 6.36 4.95
N PHE A 36 -0.53 5.30 5.56
CA PHE A 36 -0.95 3.93 5.28
C PHE A 36 -2.41 3.66 5.67
N SER A 37 -2.91 4.25 6.77
CA SER A 37 -4.32 4.05 7.16
C SER A 37 -5.29 4.53 6.08
N GLN A 38 -4.92 5.56 5.30
CA GLN A 38 -5.69 6.02 4.15
C GLN A 38 -5.73 4.96 3.04
N ILE A 39 -4.62 4.27 2.80
CA ILE A 39 -4.54 3.14 1.86
C ILE A 39 -5.43 2.01 2.35
N ASP A 40 -5.31 1.62 3.63
CA ASP A 40 -6.08 0.51 4.23
C ASP A 40 -7.59 0.71 4.10
N VAL A 41 -8.09 1.94 4.27
CA VAL A 41 -9.51 2.27 4.06
C VAL A 41 -9.94 1.98 2.61
N GLN A 42 -9.15 2.40 1.62
CA GLN A 42 -9.50 2.17 0.21
C GLN A 42 -9.37 0.70 -0.19
N LEU A 43 -8.34 0.00 0.32
CA LEU A 43 -8.19 -1.44 0.11
C LEU A 43 -9.40 -2.20 0.64
N LYS A 44 -9.83 -1.92 1.88
CA LYS A 44 -11.05 -2.49 2.48
C LYS A 44 -12.26 -2.26 1.59
N ARG A 45 -12.49 -1.01 1.16
CA ARG A 45 -13.59 -0.69 0.24
C ARG A 45 -13.55 -1.57 -1.02
N ARG A 46 -12.38 -1.69 -1.66
CA ARG A 46 -12.23 -2.51 -2.87
C ARG A 46 -12.57 -3.97 -2.59
N TYR A 47 -12.12 -4.52 -1.48
CA TYR A 47 -12.41 -5.90 -1.09
C TYR A 47 -13.87 -6.15 -0.75
N ASP A 48 -14.60 -5.14 -0.28
CA ASP A 48 -16.01 -5.22 0.06
C ASP A 48 -16.91 -5.09 -1.18
N LEU A 49 -16.43 -4.47 -2.26
CA LEU A 49 -17.12 -4.39 -3.54
C LEU A 49 -17.02 -5.69 -4.37
N ILE A 50 -15.92 -6.42 -4.27
CA ILE A 50 -15.67 -7.62 -5.08
C ILE A 50 -16.73 -8.72 -4.90
N PRO A 51 -17.25 -9.04 -3.69
CA PRO A 51 -18.35 -9.99 -3.54
C PRO A 51 -19.58 -9.60 -4.36
N ASN A 52 -19.98 -8.33 -4.34
CA ASN A 52 -21.12 -7.84 -5.12
C ASN A 52 -20.88 -7.92 -6.64
N LEU A 53 -19.63 -7.68 -7.07
CA LEU A 53 -19.21 -7.88 -8.46
C LEU A 53 -19.36 -9.35 -8.88
N VAL A 54 -18.87 -10.26 -8.05
CA VAL A 54 -18.95 -11.72 -8.29
C VAL A 54 -20.40 -12.19 -8.32
N GLU A 55 -21.24 -11.77 -7.37
CA GLU A 55 -22.66 -12.14 -7.35
C GLU A 55 -23.42 -11.62 -8.58
N THR A 56 -23.14 -10.39 -9.01
CA THR A 56 -23.75 -9.83 -10.22
C THR A 56 -23.33 -10.63 -11.46
N ALA A 57 -22.04 -10.98 -11.55
CA ALA A 57 -21.50 -11.75 -12.67
C ALA A 57 -22.01 -13.20 -12.71
N LYS A 58 -22.20 -13.85 -11.56
CA LYS A 58 -22.69 -15.24 -11.45
C LYS A 58 -23.99 -15.50 -12.21
N GLY A 59 -24.89 -14.51 -12.28
CA GLY A 59 -26.16 -14.63 -13.02
C GLY A 59 -25.98 -14.85 -14.52
N TYR A 60 -24.88 -14.35 -15.07
CA TYR A 60 -24.57 -14.37 -16.51
C TYR A 60 -23.47 -15.38 -16.85
N LEU A 61 -22.46 -15.49 -15.99
CA LEU A 61 -21.24 -16.28 -16.17
C LEU A 61 -21.39 -17.73 -15.66
N LYS A 62 -22.42 -18.44 -16.14
CA LYS A 62 -22.78 -19.78 -15.62
C LYS A 62 -21.71 -20.86 -15.86
N HIS A 63 -20.87 -20.71 -16.88
CA HIS A 63 -19.82 -21.67 -17.25
C HIS A 63 -18.42 -21.24 -16.78
N GLU A 64 -18.29 -20.06 -16.18
CA GLU A 64 -17.01 -19.44 -15.79
C GLU A 64 -16.77 -19.55 -14.28
N ARG A 65 -17.10 -20.71 -13.71
CA ARG A 65 -17.02 -20.92 -12.25
C ARG A 65 -15.60 -20.77 -11.73
N GLU A 66 -14.62 -21.29 -12.47
CA GLU A 66 -13.20 -21.20 -12.13
C GLU A 66 -12.72 -19.74 -12.10
N THR A 67 -13.15 -18.92 -13.06
CA THR A 67 -12.84 -17.49 -13.12
C THR A 67 -13.37 -16.76 -11.87
N LEU A 68 -14.62 -17.03 -11.47
CA LEU A 68 -15.25 -16.41 -10.30
C LEU A 68 -14.62 -16.89 -8.98
N GLU A 69 -14.29 -18.18 -8.87
CA GLU A 69 -13.58 -18.73 -7.71
C GLU A 69 -12.18 -18.12 -7.56
N ALA A 70 -11.46 -17.92 -8.67
CA ALA A 70 -10.16 -17.27 -8.68
C ALA A 70 -10.23 -15.82 -8.17
N VAL A 71 -11.27 -15.06 -8.54
CA VAL A 71 -11.50 -13.68 -8.04
C VAL A 71 -11.70 -13.69 -6.53
N VAL A 72 -12.54 -14.58 -6.01
CA VAL A 72 -12.81 -14.69 -4.58
C VAL A 72 -11.56 -15.11 -3.81
N ALA A 73 -10.80 -16.08 -4.31
CA ALA A 73 -9.56 -16.54 -3.70
C ALA A 73 -8.50 -15.43 -3.64
N ALA A 74 -8.29 -14.73 -4.76
CA ALA A 74 -7.34 -13.62 -4.84
C ALA A 74 -7.73 -12.46 -3.90
N ARG A 75 -9.02 -12.12 -3.85
CA ARG A 75 -9.54 -11.12 -2.90
C ARG A 75 -9.26 -11.50 -1.46
N ASN A 76 -9.45 -12.76 -1.09
CA ASN A 76 -9.21 -13.23 0.27
C ASN A 76 -7.73 -13.19 0.64
N GLY A 77 -6.84 -13.57 -0.28
CA GLY A 77 -5.40 -13.43 -0.12
C GLY A 77 -4.97 -11.98 0.09
N ALA A 78 -5.46 -11.07 -0.77
CA ALA A 78 -5.19 -9.64 -0.69
C ALA A 78 -5.70 -9.02 0.63
N ALA A 79 -6.93 -9.35 1.04
CA ALA A 79 -7.50 -8.88 2.29
C ALA A 79 -6.72 -9.38 3.52
N ALA A 80 -6.21 -10.61 3.50
CA ALA A 80 -5.37 -11.14 4.58
C ALA A 80 -4.02 -10.41 4.65
N ALA A 81 -3.35 -10.22 3.51
CA ALA A 81 -2.09 -9.50 3.44
C ALA A 81 -2.24 -8.03 3.87
N ALA A 82 -3.33 -7.36 3.48
CA ALA A 82 -3.64 -6.00 3.91
C ALA A 82 -3.81 -5.88 5.42
N ARG A 83 -4.46 -6.84 6.08
CA ARG A 83 -4.57 -6.85 7.56
C ARG A 83 -3.20 -7.00 8.24
N ALA A 84 -2.33 -7.84 7.69
CA ALA A 84 -0.97 -8.00 8.21
C ALA A 84 -0.15 -6.71 8.05
N ALA A 85 -0.22 -6.07 6.87
CA ALA A 85 0.44 -4.79 6.61
C ALA A 85 -0.11 -3.66 7.49
N ALA A 86 -1.42 -3.62 7.74
CA ALA A 86 -2.03 -2.62 8.62
C ALA A 86 -1.53 -2.70 10.07
N ALA A 87 -1.14 -3.89 10.55
CA ALA A 87 -0.56 -4.06 11.88
C ALA A 87 0.86 -3.47 11.99
N ASN A 88 1.65 -3.55 10.92
CA ASN A 88 3.00 -2.96 10.88
C ASN A 88 3.34 -2.38 9.49
N PRO A 89 2.84 -1.17 9.15
CA PRO A 89 2.87 -0.63 7.79
C PRO A 89 4.22 -0.04 7.39
N GLY A 90 5.24 -0.88 7.32
CA GLY A 90 6.62 -0.54 7.01
C GLY A 90 7.55 -1.74 7.18
N ASP A 91 7.05 -2.81 7.78
CA ASP A 91 7.71 -4.11 7.80
C ASP A 91 7.94 -4.64 6.36
N PRO A 92 9.17 -4.99 5.99
CA PRO A 92 9.47 -5.43 4.63
C PRO A 92 8.66 -6.66 4.19
N ALA A 93 8.47 -7.63 5.08
CA ALA A 93 7.77 -8.87 4.75
C ALA A 93 6.27 -8.61 4.56
N ALA A 94 5.65 -7.81 5.44
CA ALA A 94 4.24 -7.45 5.32
C ALA A 94 3.96 -6.62 4.07
N MET A 95 4.83 -5.65 3.74
CA MET A 95 4.69 -4.83 2.54
C MET A 95 4.91 -5.62 1.25
N ALA A 96 5.86 -6.56 1.24
CA ALA A 96 6.07 -7.47 0.11
C ALA A 96 4.88 -8.42 -0.08
N ALA A 97 4.34 -8.99 0.99
CA ALA A 97 3.16 -9.85 0.95
C ALA A 97 1.93 -9.08 0.43
N LEU A 98 1.73 -7.84 0.89
CA LEU A 98 0.68 -6.97 0.38
C LEU A 98 0.85 -6.71 -1.11
N SER A 99 2.04 -6.25 -1.55
CA SER A 99 2.33 -6.00 -2.97
C SER A 99 2.06 -7.21 -3.86
N GLY A 100 2.53 -8.39 -3.46
CA GLY A 100 2.31 -9.63 -4.21
C GLY A 100 0.83 -10.01 -4.31
N ALA A 101 0.09 -9.93 -3.20
CA ALA A 101 -1.33 -10.26 -3.18
C ALA A 101 -2.18 -9.27 -3.99
N GLU A 102 -1.83 -7.98 -3.93
CA GLU A 102 -2.45 -6.91 -4.72
C GLU A 102 -2.22 -7.09 -6.21
N GLY A 103 -0.99 -7.41 -6.61
CA GLY A 103 -0.67 -7.72 -8.01
C GLY A 103 -1.42 -8.96 -8.52
N ALA A 104 -1.53 -10.00 -7.69
CA ALA A 104 -2.30 -11.20 -8.03
C ALA A 104 -3.79 -10.89 -8.21
N LEU A 105 -4.39 -10.11 -7.31
CA LEU A 105 -5.78 -9.67 -7.41
C LEU A 105 -6.01 -8.81 -8.66
N ALA A 106 -5.13 -7.84 -8.94
CA ALA A 106 -5.22 -7.02 -10.15
C ALA A 106 -5.20 -7.89 -11.41
N GLY A 107 -4.25 -8.84 -11.50
CA GLY A 107 -4.16 -9.74 -12.66
C GLY A 107 -5.40 -10.64 -12.84
N VAL A 108 -6.00 -11.11 -11.74
CA VAL A 108 -7.25 -11.88 -11.79
C VAL A 108 -8.43 -11.01 -12.22
N LEU A 109 -8.54 -9.78 -11.71
CA LEU A 109 -9.59 -8.84 -12.12
C LEU A 109 -9.48 -8.46 -13.60
N THR A 110 -8.27 -8.26 -14.13
CA THR A 110 -8.06 -8.03 -15.57
C THR A 110 -8.57 -9.20 -16.41
N ARG A 111 -8.27 -10.44 -16.01
CA ARG A 111 -8.79 -11.63 -16.72
C ARG A 111 -10.31 -11.74 -16.61
N PHE A 112 -10.88 -11.49 -15.44
CA PHE A 112 -12.32 -11.47 -15.23
C PHE A 112 -13.02 -10.44 -16.14
N LEU A 113 -12.48 -9.23 -16.27
CA LEU A 113 -13.03 -8.21 -17.16
C LEU A 113 -12.95 -8.63 -18.63
N ALA A 114 -11.84 -9.26 -19.05
CA ALA A 114 -11.71 -9.80 -20.41
C ALA A 114 -12.76 -10.89 -20.70
N VAL A 115 -13.07 -11.74 -19.72
CA VAL A 115 -14.18 -12.71 -19.84
C VAL A 115 -15.52 -11.98 -19.92
N ALA A 116 -15.76 -10.98 -19.07
CA ALA A 116 -17.01 -10.22 -19.06
C ALA A 116 -17.32 -9.51 -20.39
N GLU A 117 -16.30 -9.11 -21.15
CA GLU A 117 -16.44 -8.54 -22.50
C GLU A 117 -17.11 -9.49 -23.50
N ALA A 118 -16.98 -10.81 -23.31
CA ALA A 118 -17.64 -11.82 -24.15
C ALA A 118 -19.14 -11.98 -23.86
N TYR A 119 -19.68 -11.30 -22.83
CA TYR A 119 -21.07 -11.42 -22.39
C TYR A 119 -21.78 -10.05 -22.49
N PRO A 120 -22.44 -9.74 -23.62
CA PRO A 120 -23.05 -8.43 -23.85
C PRO A 120 -24.07 -8.00 -22.78
N ASP A 121 -24.89 -8.93 -22.29
CA ASP A 121 -25.90 -8.63 -21.27
C ASP A 121 -25.27 -8.26 -19.91
N LEU A 122 -24.15 -8.89 -19.57
CA LEU A 122 -23.38 -8.55 -18.36
C LEU A 122 -22.68 -7.21 -18.53
N LYS A 123 -22.09 -6.97 -19.71
CA LYS A 123 -21.43 -5.71 -20.05
C LYS A 123 -22.41 -4.52 -20.01
N ALA A 124 -23.65 -4.73 -20.43
CA ALA A 124 -24.70 -3.71 -20.39
C ALA A 124 -25.44 -3.63 -19.04
N ASN A 125 -25.12 -4.50 -18.06
CA ASN A 125 -25.78 -4.49 -16.77
C ASN A 125 -25.38 -3.24 -15.96
N GLN A 126 -26.37 -2.44 -15.54
CA GLN A 126 -26.13 -1.18 -14.84
C GLN A 126 -25.42 -1.35 -13.49
N ASN A 127 -25.73 -2.41 -12.74
CA ASN A 127 -25.05 -2.69 -11.47
C ASN A 127 -23.59 -3.08 -11.71
N MET A 128 -23.33 -3.85 -12.77
CA MET A 128 -21.98 -4.25 -13.16
C MET A 128 -21.13 -3.04 -13.59
N LEU A 129 -21.70 -2.10 -14.35
CA LEU A 129 -21.03 -0.86 -14.74
C LEU A 129 -20.72 0.02 -13.52
N ALA A 130 -21.69 0.19 -12.61
CA ALA A 130 -21.51 0.98 -11.39
C ALA A 130 -20.40 0.38 -10.49
N LEU A 131 -20.37 -0.95 -10.31
CA LEU A 131 -19.33 -1.62 -9.52
C LEU A 131 -17.94 -1.47 -10.14
N GLN A 132 -17.82 -1.56 -11.47
CA GLN A 132 -16.56 -1.32 -12.17
C GLN A 132 -16.07 0.13 -12.02
N GLU A 133 -16.99 1.10 -12.11
CA GLU A 133 -16.66 2.51 -11.89
C GLU A 133 -16.19 2.75 -10.45
N GLU A 134 -16.88 2.18 -9.44
CA GLU A 134 -16.47 2.27 -8.04
C GLU A 134 -15.11 1.63 -7.78
N LEU A 135 -14.84 0.46 -8.37
CA LEU A 135 -13.54 -0.22 -8.27
C LEU A 135 -12.44 0.62 -8.91
N THR A 136 -12.68 1.19 -10.10
CA THR A 136 -11.74 2.06 -10.80
C THR A 136 -11.44 3.33 -10.00
N SER A 137 -12.48 3.97 -9.47
CA SER A 137 -12.35 5.14 -8.59
C SER A 137 -11.56 4.81 -7.32
N THR A 138 -11.78 3.63 -6.75
CA THR A 138 -11.05 3.15 -5.57
C THR A 138 -9.59 2.89 -5.90
N GLU A 139 -9.27 2.30 -7.05
CA GLU A 139 -7.88 2.09 -7.48
C GLU A 139 -7.13 3.41 -7.68
N ASN A 140 -7.77 4.40 -8.30
CA ASN A 140 -7.19 5.74 -8.45
C ASN A 140 -6.86 6.38 -7.09
N ARG A 141 -7.75 6.22 -6.10
CA ARG A 141 -7.52 6.70 -4.72
C ARG A 141 -6.40 5.93 -4.03
N ILE A 142 -6.30 4.62 -4.23
CA ILE A 142 -5.20 3.79 -3.72
C ILE A 142 -3.88 4.27 -4.31
N ALA A 143 -3.81 4.51 -5.62
CA ALA A 143 -2.60 4.99 -6.29
C ALA A 143 -2.13 6.35 -5.72
N PHE A 144 -3.06 7.30 -5.54
CA PHE A 144 -2.74 8.59 -4.93
C PHE A 144 -2.31 8.46 -3.46
N ALA A 145 -3.02 7.67 -2.66
CA ALA A 145 -2.65 7.44 -1.25
C ALA A 145 -1.30 6.73 -1.10
N ARG A 146 -0.96 5.83 -2.05
CA ARG A 146 0.34 5.15 -2.12
C ARG A 146 1.47 6.15 -2.32
N GLN A 147 1.31 7.15 -3.17
CA GLN A 147 2.31 8.21 -3.34
C GLN A 147 2.57 8.94 -2.01
N ALA A 148 1.52 9.42 -1.34
CA ALA A 148 1.67 10.12 -0.06
C ALA A 148 2.32 9.25 1.04
N TYR A 149 2.01 7.95 1.07
CA TYR A 149 2.66 6.99 1.96
C TYR A 149 4.14 6.83 1.64
N ASN A 150 4.49 6.63 0.37
CA ASN A 150 5.87 6.45 -0.06
C ASN A 150 6.71 7.70 0.23
N ASP A 151 6.15 8.90 0.01
CA ASP A 151 6.78 10.17 0.37
C ASP A 151 7.04 10.28 1.88
N ALA A 152 6.06 9.86 2.71
CA ALA A 152 6.21 9.85 4.16
C ALA A 152 7.25 8.81 4.65
N VAL A 153 7.31 7.64 4.01
CA VAL A 153 8.33 6.61 4.25
C VAL A 153 9.72 7.14 3.90
N MET A 154 9.87 7.78 2.73
CA MET A 154 11.12 8.40 2.30
C MET A 154 11.56 9.50 3.29
N ALA A 155 10.65 10.39 3.69
CA ALA A 155 10.96 11.44 4.66
C ALA A 155 11.39 10.88 6.02
N TYR A 156 10.77 9.79 6.46
CA TYR A 156 11.15 9.07 7.68
C TYR A 156 12.54 8.42 7.55
N ASN A 157 12.79 7.67 6.47
CA ASN A 157 14.08 7.01 6.24
C ASN A 157 15.21 8.03 6.10
N ASN A 158 15.00 9.13 5.38
CA ASN A 158 15.98 10.21 5.27
C ASN A 158 16.30 10.83 6.64
N ALA A 159 15.29 11.12 7.46
CA ALA A 159 15.51 11.67 8.80
C ALA A 159 16.25 10.68 9.72
N ARG A 160 16.04 9.38 9.52
CA ARG A 160 16.72 8.30 10.23
C ARG A 160 18.19 8.15 9.78
N GLU A 161 18.47 8.31 8.49
CA GLU A 161 19.78 8.01 7.89
C GLU A 161 20.73 9.21 7.83
N THR A 162 20.21 10.44 7.94
CA THR A 162 21.01 11.67 7.92
C THR A 162 21.51 12.05 9.32
N PHE A 163 22.65 12.76 9.38
CA PHE A 163 23.15 13.34 10.63
C PHE A 163 22.31 14.57 11.03
N PRO A 164 21.95 14.76 12.32
CA PRO A 164 22.31 13.94 13.49
C PRO A 164 21.37 12.76 13.78
N GLY A 165 20.31 12.54 12.99
CA GLY A 165 19.30 11.49 13.19
C GLY A 165 19.84 10.06 13.30
N VAL A 166 20.86 9.73 12.50
CA VAL A 166 21.52 8.41 12.50
C VAL A 166 22.03 7.97 13.88
N LEU A 167 22.41 8.93 14.74
CA LEU A 167 22.90 8.64 16.09
C LEU A 167 21.81 8.06 17.02
N LEU A 168 20.54 8.33 16.73
CA LEU A 168 19.38 7.90 17.54
C LEU A 168 18.49 6.90 16.80
N ALA A 169 18.94 6.35 15.68
CA ALA A 169 18.18 5.44 14.84
C ALA A 169 17.96 4.04 15.43
N GLY A 170 18.66 3.66 16.51
CA GLY A 170 18.63 2.31 17.08
C GLY A 170 17.23 1.78 17.47
N GLY A 171 16.29 2.68 17.79
CA GLY A 171 14.89 2.35 18.09
C GLY A 171 13.91 2.58 16.93
N PHE A 172 14.42 2.91 15.74
CA PHE A 172 13.65 3.31 14.57
C PHE A 172 14.05 2.42 13.39
N PRO A 173 13.39 1.28 13.18
CA PRO A 173 13.68 0.42 12.02
C PRO A 173 13.35 1.17 10.72
N PRO A 174 14.05 0.88 9.62
CA PRO A 174 13.70 1.45 8.32
C PRO A 174 12.27 1.01 7.93
N ALA A 175 11.56 1.89 7.23
CA ALA A 175 10.23 1.59 6.71
C ALA A 175 10.32 1.26 5.22
N THR A 176 9.54 0.28 4.78
CA THR A 176 9.48 -0.16 3.37
C THR A 176 8.34 0.54 2.65
N ALA A 177 8.62 1.07 1.46
CA ALA A 177 7.61 1.68 0.61
C ALA A 177 6.59 0.64 0.10
N PHE A 178 5.42 1.12 -0.31
CA PHE A 178 4.43 0.28 -0.97
C PHE A 178 4.62 0.42 -2.49
N GLU A 179 5.25 -0.57 -3.10
CA GLU A 179 5.40 -0.66 -4.55
C GLU A 179 4.65 -1.89 -5.05
N VAL A 180 3.63 -1.69 -5.89
CA VAL A 180 2.99 -2.80 -6.60
C VAL A 180 3.78 -3.01 -7.88
N GLN A 181 4.51 -4.12 -7.97
CA GLN A 181 5.19 -4.48 -9.20
C GLN A 181 4.15 -4.94 -10.21
N VAL A 182 3.77 -4.08 -11.15
CA VAL A 182 3.08 -4.51 -12.35
C VAL A 182 4.15 -5.18 -13.21
N ALA A 183 4.11 -6.52 -13.30
CA ALA A 183 5.12 -7.31 -14.00
C ALA A 183 5.39 -6.86 -15.45
N ALA A 184 4.45 -6.16 -16.08
CA ALA A 184 4.56 -5.64 -17.44
C ALA A 184 5.40 -4.34 -17.58
N GLU A 185 5.57 -3.53 -16.53
CA GLU A 185 6.22 -2.22 -16.65
C GLU A 185 7.76 -2.29 -16.67
N ARG A 186 8.36 -3.42 -16.32
CA ARG A 186 9.82 -3.59 -16.26
C ARG A 186 10.43 -4.31 -17.48
N GLU A 187 9.61 -4.80 -18.41
CA GLU A 187 10.15 -5.32 -19.67
C GLU A 187 10.36 -4.18 -20.67
N PRO A 188 11.61 -3.94 -21.13
CA PRO A 188 11.84 -2.95 -22.17
C PRO A 188 11.08 -3.39 -23.43
N VAL A 189 10.27 -2.48 -23.99
CA VAL A 189 9.60 -2.68 -25.27
C VAL A 189 10.66 -3.02 -26.31
N ARG A 190 10.75 -4.29 -26.71
CA ARG A 190 11.63 -4.72 -27.79
C ARG A 190 11.01 -4.27 -29.10
N VAL A 191 11.40 -3.08 -29.55
CA VAL A 191 11.08 -2.62 -30.91
C VAL A 191 11.92 -3.47 -31.86
N GLN A 192 11.26 -4.39 -32.57
CA GLN A 192 11.85 -5.06 -33.72
C GLN A 192 11.60 -4.15 -34.94
N PHE A 193 12.68 -3.75 -35.61
CA PHE A 193 12.64 -3.13 -36.95
C PHE A 193 12.55 -4.22 -38.02
#